data_AF-A0A7J3B0I9-F1
#
_entry.id   AF-A0A7J3B0I9-F1
#
_cell.length_a   1.000
_cell.length_b   1.000
_cell.length_c   1.000
_cell.angle_alpha   90.00
_cell.angle_beta   90.00
_cell.angle_gamma   90.00
#
_symmetry.space_group_name_H-M   'P 1'
#
loop_
_entity.id
_entity.type
_entity.pdbx_description
1 polymer ?
#
loop_
_entity_poly.entity_id
_entity_poly.type
_entity_poly.pdbx_seq_one_letter_code
_entity_poly.pdbx_strand_id
1 'polypeptide(L)'
;MSKSKLFFLFSLMFLLMLPSFYGEAKLWGLTLVDYRWGTREQPAIVYAGDGLVYITVTLRAYVAKDYTLSPFEATLEIPENLRSPNGEKVVRISPSLQTSKTKFTDGESFQLMFPLEVPSTAPPGIYEFNLNVSYRIFDSENYQVDSSYDLFTFDLEVRSASPVYVYLKGSAIEGDTSVLTLKVVNGGTEDVQISSIVLSSSFIRLLNPNVGNQVILSPNTSTVFQVGTFVERGTGRKYDRIAVTVQYRSGGRYYSISEVFTVPIFKTEATENKPSLIAFSNESSV
;
A
#
# COMPACT_ATOMS: atom_id res chain seq x y z
N MET A 1 34.13 38.56 58.25
CA MET A 1 33.42 37.30 57.93
C MET A 1 34.37 36.45 57.09
N SER A 2 34.84 35.30 57.59
CA SER A 2 35.95 34.57 56.92
C SER A 2 35.50 34.00 55.57
N LYS A 3 36.42 33.97 54.59
CA LYS A 3 36.17 33.47 53.23
C LYS A 3 35.56 32.06 53.18
N SER A 4 35.73 31.24 54.23
CA SER A 4 35.13 29.90 54.29
C SER A 4 33.62 29.91 54.58
N LYS A 5 33.09 30.91 55.30
CA LYS A 5 31.64 31.03 55.53
C LYS A 5 30.87 31.47 54.29
N LEU A 6 31.51 32.24 53.41
CA LEU A 6 30.89 32.70 52.16
C LEU A 6 30.82 31.57 51.11
N PHE A 7 31.85 30.72 51.05
CA PHE A 7 31.87 29.56 50.16
C PHE A 7 30.83 28.50 50.55
N PHE A 8 30.63 28.28 51.85
CA PHE A 8 29.62 27.35 52.34
C PHE A 8 28.19 27.84 52.05
N LEU A 9 27.94 29.16 52.14
CA LEU A 9 26.64 29.74 51.81
C LEU A 9 26.33 29.68 50.30
N PHE A 10 27.34 29.87 49.45
CA PHE A 10 27.19 29.78 48.00
C PHE A 10 26.96 28.34 47.52
N SER A 11 27.63 27.36 48.15
CA SER A 11 27.43 25.94 47.88
C SER A 11 26.04 25.44 48.31
N LEU A 12 25.47 25.99 49.38
CA LEU A 12 24.13 25.64 49.85
C LEU A 12 23.04 26.24 48.95
N MET A 13 23.24 27.45 48.42
CA MET A 13 22.32 28.05 47.44
C MET A 13 22.31 27.32 46.09
N PHE A 14 23.43 26.74 45.67
CA PHE A 14 23.49 25.96 44.42
C PHE A 14 22.74 24.61 44.54
N LEU A 15 22.67 24.03 45.75
CA LEU A 15 21.89 22.82 46.02
C LEU A 15 20.37 23.07 46.06
N LEU A 16 19.95 24.29 46.43
CA LEU A 16 18.55 24.73 46.46
C LEU A 16 18.03 25.23 45.09
N MET A 17 18.93 25.35 44.10
CA MET A 17 18.63 25.74 42.71
C MET A 17 18.70 24.54 41.76
N LEU A 18 18.71 23.31 42.27
CA LEU A 18 18.39 22.16 41.44
C LEU A 18 16.91 22.28 41.07
N PRO A 19 16.55 22.40 39.78
CA PRO A 19 15.16 22.35 39.39
C PRO A 19 14.60 21.01 39.87
N SER A 20 13.64 21.10 40.77
CA SER A 20 12.81 20.00 41.23
C SER A 20 11.99 19.48 40.04
N PHE A 21 12.64 18.79 39.10
CA PHE A 21 11.96 17.89 38.18
C PHE A 21 11.58 16.64 38.97
N TYR A 22 10.69 16.81 39.95
CA TYR A 22 9.82 15.73 40.36
C TYR A 22 8.89 15.51 39.17
N GLY A 23 9.30 14.63 38.25
CA GLY A 23 8.31 13.93 37.46
C GLY A 23 7.44 13.20 38.48
N GLU A 24 6.20 13.65 38.68
CA GLU A 24 5.24 12.90 39.47
C GLU A 24 5.23 11.47 38.91
N ALA A 25 5.67 10.51 39.71
CA ALA A 25 5.56 9.11 39.34
C ALA A 25 4.06 8.83 39.20
N LYS A 26 3.58 8.70 37.96
CA LYS A 26 2.16 8.49 37.67
C LYS A 26 1.73 7.18 38.34
N LEU A 27 0.87 7.27 39.37
CA LEU A 27 0.45 6.11 40.18
C LEU A 27 -0.53 5.18 39.43
N TRP A 28 -1.11 5.67 38.35
CA TRP A 28 -2.04 4.95 37.52
C TRP A 28 -2.06 5.48 36.10
N GLY A 29 -2.42 4.63 35.15
CA GLY A 29 -2.70 5.05 33.79
C GLY A 29 -2.75 3.89 32.83
N LEU A 30 -2.58 4.24 31.56
CA LEU A 30 -2.63 3.32 30.45
C LEU A 30 -1.29 3.31 29.71
N THR A 31 -0.92 2.14 29.21
CA THR A 31 0.22 1.96 28.31
C THR A 31 -0.27 1.38 27.01
N LEU A 32 0.19 1.94 25.88
CA LEU A 32 -0.04 1.36 24.56
C LEU A 32 0.90 0.17 24.37
N VAL A 33 0.32 -1.02 24.25
CA VAL A 33 1.08 -2.28 24.12
C VAL A 33 1.22 -2.70 22.65
N ASP A 34 0.19 -2.45 21.85
CA ASP A 34 0.13 -2.90 20.46
C ASP A 34 -0.91 -2.08 19.68
N TYR A 35 -0.68 -1.89 18.38
CA TYR A 35 -1.59 -1.25 17.45
C TYR A 35 -1.42 -1.86 16.05
N ARG A 36 -2.52 -2.06 15.32
CA ARG A 36 -2.50 -2.68 13.98
C ARG A 36 -3.78 -2.43 13.20
N TRP A 37 -3.72 -2.64 11.89
CA TRP A 37 -4.91 -2.89 11.08
C TRP A 37 -5.45 -4.31 11.33
N GLY A 38 -6.78 -4.46 11.33
CA GLY A 38 -7.45 -5.74 11.59
C GLY A 38 -7.43 -6.11 13.07
N THR A 39 -7.51 -7.40 13.39
CA THR A 39 -7.47 -7.91 14.78
C THR A 39 -6.16 -8.63 15.08
N ARG A 40 -5.99 -9.10 16.31
CA ARG A 40 -4.81 -9.89 16.69
C ARG A 40 -4.76 -11.23 15.97
N GLU A 41 -5.91 -11.88 15.84
CA GLU A 41 -6.09 -13.19 15.20
C GLU A 41 -6.07 -13.07 13.67
N GLN A 42 -6.50 -11.93 13.15
CA GLN A 42 -6.58 -11.64 11.72
C GLN A 42 -5.99 -10.25 11.44
N PRO A 43 -4.66 -10.11 11.48
CA PRO A 43 -4.02 -8.86 11.11
C PRO A 43 -4.29 -8.56 9.63
N ALA A 44 -4.51 -7.29 9.32
CA ALA A 44 -4.75 -6.83 7.96
C ALA A 44 -3.56 -6.03 7.44
N ILE A 45 -3.34 -6.10 6.12
CA ILE A 45 -2.55 -5.13 5.37
C ILE A 45 -3.57 -4.26 4.66
N VAL A 46 -3.41 -2.93 4.77
CA VAL A 46 -4.37 -1.97 4.24
C VAL A 46 -3.81 -1.27 3.01
N TYR A 47 -4.64 -1.16 1.98
CA TYR A 47 -4.36 -0.49 0.72
C TYR A 47 -5.30 0.69 0.51
N ALA A 48 -4.83 1.68 -0.26
CA ALA A 48 -5.69 2.71 -0.78
C ALA A 48 -6.92 2.09 -1.49
N GLY A 49 -8.12 2.51 -1.09
CA GLY A 49 -9.38 1.98 -1.60
C GLY A 49 -9.84 0.67 -0.95
N ASP A 50 -9.33 0.30 0.21
CA ASP A 50 -9.92 -0.76 1.05
C ASP A 50 -11.32 -0.41 1.58
N GLY A 51 -11.71 0.86 1.54
CA GLY A 51 -13.00 1.26 2.09
C GLY A 51 -12.97 1.06 3.60
N LEU A 52 -13.99 0.38 4.16
CA LEU A 52 -14.10 0.19 5.60
C LEU A 52 -13.09 -0.83 6.13
N VAL A 53 -12.21 -0.38 7.01
CA VAL A 53 -11.22 -1.17 7.75
C VAL A 53 -11.29 -0.84 9.25
N TYR A 54 -10.53 -1.58 10.07
CA TYR A 54 -10.49 -1.37 11.51
C TYR A 54 -9.06 -1.21 12.00
N ILE A 55 -8.83 -0.26 12.90
CA ILE A 55 -7.63 -0.20 13.74
C ILE A 55 -7.96 -0.86 15.06
N THR A 56 -7.12 -1.79 15.50
CA THR A 56 -7.16 -2.33 16.86
C THR A 56 -5.99 -1.81 17.65
N VAL A 57 -6.26 -1.23 18.81
CA VAL A 57 -5.23 -0.85 19.81
C VAL A 57 -5.40 -1.70 21.05
N THR A 58 -4.29 -2.18 21.60
CA THR A 58 -4.24 -2.92 22.87
C THR A 58 -3.61 -2.03 23.93
N LEU A 59 -4.36 -1.77 24.99
CA LEU A 59 -3.93 -0.95 26.12
C LEU A 59 -3.76 -1.86 27.34
N ARG A 60 -2.79 -1.54 28.18
CA ARG A 60 -2.60 -2.18 29.50
C ARG A 60 -2.77 -1.15 30.60
N ALA A 61 -3.59 -1.49 31.59
CA ALA A 61 -3.77 -0.70 32.79
C ALA A 61 -2.60 -0.89 33.73
N TYR A 62 -2.14 0.21 34.31
CA TYR A 62 -1.24 0.23 35.47
C TYR A 62 -1.96 0.97 36.59
N VAL A 63 -2.08 0.36 37.77
CA VAL A 63 -2.71 0.97 38.94
C VAL A 63 -2.06 0.45 40.22
N ALA A 64 -2.09 1.26 41.27
CA ALA A 64 -1.68 0.80 42.60
C ALA A 64 -2.55 -0.38 43.08
N LYS A 65 -1.99 -1.17 44.02
CA LYS A 65 -2.70 -2.29 44.63
C LYS A 65 -4.03 -1.83 45.25
N ASP A 66 -5.06 -2.65 45.09
CA ASP A 66 -6.43 -2.43 45.59
C ASP A 66 -7.20 -1.28 44.88
N TYR A 67 -6.65 -0.74 43.78
CA TYR A 67 -7.34 0.17 42.87
C TYR A 67 -7.72 -0.52 41.55
N THR A 68 -8.69 0.06 40.86
CA THR A 68 -9.07 -0.33 39.49
C THR A 68 -9.21 0.88 38.59
N LEU A 69 -8.92 0.70 37.30
CA LEU A 69 -9.07 1.70 36.25
C LEU A 69 -10.26 1.35 35.36
N SER A 70 -11.14 2.32 35.09
CA SER A 70 -12.28 2.17 34.19
C SER A 70 -12.22 3.18 33.04
N PRO A 71 -11.91 2.75 31.81
CA PRO A 71 -11.93 3.64 30.65
C PRO A 71 -13.39 3.92 30.24
N PHE A 72 -13.74 5.18 30.00
CA PHE A 72 -15.12 5.58 29.71
C PHE A 72 -15.29 6.31 28.38
N GLU A 73 -14.23 6.92 27.85
CA GLU A 73 -14.23 7.54 26.53
C GLU A 73 -12.87 7.29 25.86
N ALA A 74 -12.90 6.91 24.59
CA ALA A 74 -11.71 6.91 23.75
C ALA A 74 -12.00 7.67 22.46
N THR A 75 -11.08 8.57 22.11
CA THR A 75 -11.18 9.45 20.94
C THR A 75 -9.95 9.23 20.07
N LEU A 76 -10.16 8.80 18.83
CA LEU A 76 -9.13 8.66 17.82
C LEU A 76 -9.24 9.81 16.82
N GLU A 77 -8.19 10.60 16.72
CA GLU A 77 -8.02 11.58 15.65
C GLU A 77 -7.48 10.89 14.39
N ILE A 78 -8.18 11.10 13.28
CA ILE A 78 -7.89 10.49 11.99
C ILE A 78 -7.10 11.51 11.15
N PRO A 79 -5.93 11.12 10.61
CA PRO A 79 -5.10 12.01 9.80
C PRO A 79 -5.79 12.42 8.49
N GLU A 80 -5.16 13.34 7.77
CA GLU A 80 -5.63 13.76 6.44
C GLU A 80 -5.77 12.57 5.47
N ASN A 81 -6.60 12.71 4.43
CA ASN A 81 -6.85 11.68 3.42
C ASN A 81 -7.54 10.38 3.87
N LEU A 82 -7.65 10.12 5.18
CA LEU A 82 -8.51 9.08 5.77
C LEU A 82 -9.76 9.70 6.39
N ARG A 83 -10.78 8.90 6.75
CA ARG A 83 -11.98 9.42 7.43
C ARG A 83 -12.68 8.33 8.23
N SER A 84 -13.57 8.72 9.14
CA SER A 84 -14.51 7.78 9.75
C SER A 84 -15.55 7.33 8.71
N PRO A 85 -16.31 6.25 8.96
CA PRO A 85 -17.43 5.84 8.09
C PRO A 85 -18.49 6.94 7.91
N ASN A 86 -18.55 7.91 8.82
CA ASN A 86 -19.46 9.05 8.78
C ASN A 86 -18.82 10.30 8.15
N GLY A 87 -17.59 10.20 7.64
CA GLY A 87 -16.84 11.31 7.05
C GLY A 87 -16.11 12.21 8.06
N GLU A 88 -16.16 11.89 9.35
CA GLU A 88 -15.56 12.71 10.41
C GLU A 88 -14.06 12.44 10.53
N LYS A 89 -13.33 13.42 11.10
CA LYS A 89 -11.90 13.30 11.43
C LYS A 89 -11.62 12.80 12.83
N VAL A 90 -12.68 12.54 13.60
CA VAL A 90 -12.56 12.09 14.97
C VAL A 90 -13.55 10.96 15.18
N VAL A 91 -13.10 9.84 15.71
CA VAL A 91 -13.97 8.73 16.12
C VAL A 91 -13.98 8.66 17.64
N ARG A 92 -15.16 8.82 18.21
CA ARG A 92 -15.41 8.63 19.65
C ARG A 92 -16.09 7.30 19.90
N ILE A 93 -15.57 6.53 20.85
CA ILE A 93 -16.18 5.28 21.30
C ILE A 93 -16.30 5.26 22.83
N SER A 94 -17.24 4.46 23.32
CA SER A 94 -17.31 4.07 24.73
C SER A 94 -16.65 2.70 24.89
N PRO A 95 -15.47 2.60 25.55
CA PRO A 95 -14.76 1.34 25.79
C PRO A 95 -15.64 0.23 26.36
N SER A 96 -16.55 0.57 27.27
CA SER A 96 -17.50 -0.35 27.90
C SER A 96 -18.45 -1.06 26.94
N LEU A 97 -18.60 -0.59 25.70
CA LEU A 97 -19.41 -1.25 24.66
C LEU A 97 -18.62 -2.28 23.86
N GLN A 98 -17.28 -2.26 23.95
CA GLN A 98 -16.40 -3.16 23.22
C GLN A 98 -15.74 -4.20 24.13
N THR A 99 -15.68 -3.94 25.44
CA THR A 99 -15.06 -4.82 26.42
C THR A 99 -16.13 -5.52 27.28
N SER A 100 -15.93 -6.81 27.57
CA SER A 100 -16.79 -7.55 28.50
C SER A 100 -16.59 -7.14 29.97
N LYS A 101 -15.47 -6.47 30.25
CA LYS A 101 -15.05 -5.97 31.57
C LYS A 101 -14.93 -4.45 31.52
N THR A 102 -15.40 -3.76 32.54
CA THR A 102 -15.40 -2.28 32.61
C THR A 102 -14.38 -1.71 33.59
N LYS A 103 -13.80 -2.53 34.47
CA LYS A 103 -12.78 -2.14 35.45
C LYS A 103 -11.58 -3.08 35.36
N PHE A 104 -10.38 -2.52 35.32
CA PHE A 104 -9.14 -3.23 35.09
C PHE A 104 -8.21 -3.07 36.29
N THR A 105 -7.63 -4.18 36.76
CA THR A 105 -6.58 -4.18 37.77
C THR A 105 -5.21 -4.01 37.11
N ASP A 106 -4.17 -3.87 37.92
CA ASP A 106 -2.81 -3.73 37.44
C ASP A 106 -2.40 -4.87 36.49
N GLY A 107 -1.76 -4.51 35.37
CA GLY A 107 -1.26 -5.43 34.36
C GLY A 107 -2.30 -5.99 33.40
N GLU A 108 -3.60 -5.80 33.63
CA GLU A 108 -4.64 -6.27 32.72
C GLU A 108 -4.67 -5.45 31.42
N SER A 109 -5.01 -6.12 30.32
CA SER A 109 -5.09 -5.50 29.00
C SER A 109 -6.51 -5.58 28.42
N PHE A 110 -6.85 -4.58 27.62
CA PHE A 110 -8.08 -4.53 26.85
C PHE A 110 -7.81 -3.97 25.46
N GLN A 111 -8.73 -4.25 24.55
CA GLN A 111 -8.63 -3.83 23.15
C GLN A 111 -9.75 -2.86 22.81
N LEU A 112 -9.40 -1.88 21.98
CA LEU A 112 -10.34 -0.96 21.38
C LEU A 112 -10.21 -1.04 19.86
N MET A 113 -11.35 -1.05 19.19
CA MET A 113 -11.48 -1.10 17.74
C MET A 113 -12.10 0.20 17.21
N PHE A 114 -11.45 0.79 16.23
CA PHE A 114 -11.88 2.02 15.57
C PHE A 114 -12.16 1.74 14.09
N PRO A 115 -13.40 1.95 13.61
CA PRO A 115 -13.71 1.83 12.19
C PRO A 115 -13.17 3.06 11.43
N LEU A 116 -12.51 2.81 10.30
CA LEU A 116 -11.99 3.84 9.41
C LEU A 116 -12.31 3.51 7.95
N GLU A 117 -12.43 4.55 7.13
CA GLU A 117 -12.54 4.44 5.69
C GLU A 117 -11.24 4.88 5.03
N VAL A 118 -10.71 4.01 4.17
CA VAL A 118 -9.51 4.24 3.37
C VAL A 118 -9.93 4.41 1.91
N PRO A 119 -10.12 5.65 1.43
CA PRO A 119 -10.59 5.90 0.07
C PRO A 119 -9.52 5.52 -0.97
N SER A 120 -9.95 5.28 -2.22
CA SER A 120 -9.04 4.99 -3.34
C SER A 120 -8.13 6.17 -3.70
N THR A 121 -8.48 7.38 -3.24
CA THR A 121 -7.69 8.61 -3.39
C THR A 121 -6.69 8.82 -2.26
N ALA A 122 -6.68 7.98 -1.22
CA ALA A 122 -5.70 8.08 -0.14
C ALA A 122 -4.29 7.84 -0.71
N PRO A 123 -3.34 8.78 -0.56
CA PRO A 123 -1.96 8.53 -0.93
C PRO A 123 -1.40 7.34 -0.14
N PRO A 124 -0.60 6.46 -0.75
CA PRO A 124 0.15 5.47 0.04
C PRO A 124 1.15 6.17 0.96
N GLY A 125 1.37 5.62 2.15
CA GLY A 125 2.30 6.18 3.11
C GLY A 125 2.05 5.74 4.55
N ILE A 126 2.82 6.33 5.46
CA ILE A 126 2.67 6.15 6.89
C ILE A 126 1.76 7.25 7.41
N TYR A 127 0.75 6.85 8.18
CA TYR A 127 -0.25 7.73 8.77
C TYR A 127 -0.12 7.72 10.29
N GLU A 128 0.13 8.89 10.85
CA GLU A 128 0.19 9.11 12.30
C GLU A 128 -1.23 9.28 12.87
N PHE A 129 -1.54 8.55 13.94
CA PHE A 129 -2.81 8.59 14.65
C PHE A 129 -2.61 9.07 16.07
N ASN A 130 -3.53 9.93 16.55
CA ASN A 130 -3.55 10.38 17.94
C ASN A 130 -4.75 9.79 18.66
N LEU A 131 -4.50 9.07 19.75
CA LEU A 131 -5.50 8.44 20.58
C LEU A 131 -5.51 9.10 21.96
N ASN A 132 -6.67 9.58 22.38
CA ASN A 132 -6.94 10.02 23.74
C ASN A 132 -7.87 9.01 24.43
N VAL A 133 -7.47 8.50 25.59
CA VAL A 133 -8.30 7.61 26.40
C VAL A 133 -8.51 8.22 27.78
N SER A 134 -9.75 8.54 28.11
CA SER A 134 -10.17 9.04 29.41
C SER A 134 -10.67 7.91 30.31
N TYR A 135 -10.25 7.93 31.56
CA TYR A 135 -10.55 6.88 32.54
C TYR A 135 -10.78 7.44 33.95
N ARG A 136 -11.39 6.60 34.78
CA ARG A 136 -11.66 6.83 36.20
C ARG A 136 -10.92 5.80 37.05
N ILE A 137 -10.45 6.22 38.21
CA ILE A 137 -9.82 5.34 39.19
C ILE A 137 -10.80 5.10 40.33
N PHE A 138 -10.92 3.84 40.74
CA PHE A 138 -11.76 3.41 41.84
C PHE A 138 -10.93 2.71 42.90
N ASP A 139 -11.25 2.95 44.17
CA ASP A 139 -10.69 2.20 45.30
C ASP A 139 -11.37 0.82 45.47
N SER A 140 -10.97 0.10 46.53
CA SER A 140 -11.49 -1.23 46.87
C SER A 140 -12.98 -1.24 47.21
N GLU A 141 -13.51 -0.11 47.68
CA GLU A 141 -14.92 0.08 48.02
C GLU A 141 -15.76 0.56 46.82
N ASN A 142 -15.15 0.63 45.63
CA ASN A 142 -15.73 1.12 44.38
C ASN A 142 -16.10 2.62 44.39
N TYR A 143 -15.54 3.43 45.27
CA TYR A 143 -15.65 4.89 45.15
C TYR A 143 -14.68 5.41 44.09
N GLN A 144 -15.17 6.31 43.23
CA GLN A 144 -14.29 7.00 42.29
C GLN A 144 -13.41 7.98 43.08
N VAL A 145 -12.09 7.81 42.99
CA VAL A 145 -11.10 8.63 43.70
C VAL A 145 -10.36 9.59 42.79
N ASP A 146 -10.30 9.29 41.49
CA ASP A 146 -9.64 10.14 40.50
C ASP A 146 -10.24 9.95 39.09
N SER A 147 -9.94 10.87 38.19
CA SER A 147 -10.18 10.76 36.75
C SER A 147 -9.07 11.43 35.97
N SER A 148 -8.58 10.77 34.94
CA SER A 148 -7.48 11.27 34.13
C SER A 148 -7.63 10.81 32.68
N TYR A 149 -6.64 11.14 31.86
CA TYR A 149 -6.54 10.67 30.50
C TYR A 149 -5.08 10.37 30.14
N ASP A 150 -4.91 9.55 29.11
CA ASP A 150 -3.62 9.27 28.48
C ASP A 150 -3.71 9.54 26.98
N LEU A 151 -2.63 10.10 26.43
CA LEU A 151 -2.46 10.39 25.01
C LEU A 151 -1.43 9.42 24.42
N PHE A 152 -1.74 8.87 23.26
CA PHE A 152 -0.86 7.99 22.52
C PHE A 152 -0.79 8.43 21.07
N THR A 153 0.40 8.29 20.49
CA THR A 153 0.64 8.52 19.07
C THR A 153 1.23 7.25 18.48
N PHE A 154 0.73 6.82 17.32
CA PHE A 154 1.23 5.63 16.63
C PHE A 154 1.03 5.72 15.11
N ASP A 155 1.85 4.97 14.39
CA ASP A 155 1.95 5.03 12.94
C ASP A 155 1.43 3.75 12.28
N LEU A 156 0.56 3.87 11.29
CA LEU A 156 0.12 2.74 10.46
C LEU A 156 0.34 3.02 8.97
N GLU A 157 0.83 2.00 8.26
CA GLU A 157 1.06 2.08 6.82
C GLU A 157 -0.23 1.80 6.04
N VAL A 158 -0.51 2.64 5.03
CA VAL A 158 -1.46 2.35 3.95
C VAL A 158 -0.65 2.18 2.67
N ARG A 159 -0.81 1.04 2.00
CA ARG A 159 -0.05 0.68 0.80
C ARG A 159 -0.77 1.09 -0.49
N SER A 160 -0.01 1.19 -1.56
CA SER A 160 -0.56 1.25 -2.92
C SER A 160 -0.51 -0.13 -3.57
N ALA A 161 -1.35 -0.34 -4.57
CA ALA A 161 -1.14 -1.41 -5.53
C ALA A 161 0.26 -1.29 -6.16
N SER A 162 0.92 -2.41 -6.43
CA SER A 162 2.17 -2.39 -7.19
C SER A 162 1.89 -1.94 -8.63
N PRO A 163 2.48 -0.81 -9.10
CA PRO A 163 2.27 -0.38 -10.47
C PRO A 163 2.83 -1.41 -11.45
N VAL A 164 2.05 -1.69 -12.49
CA VAL A 164 2.47 -2.53 -13.61
C VAL A 164 2.68 -1.65 -14.83
N TYR A 165 3.87 -1.74 -15.42
CA TYR A 165 4.22 -1.02 -16.65
C TYR A 165 4.30 -1.98 -17.83
N VAL A 166 3.82 -1.52 -18.98
CA VAL A 166 3.76 -2.31 -20.20
C VAL A 166 4.52 -1.58 -21.30
N TYR A 167 5.36 -2.31 -22.03
CA TYR A 167 6.09 -1.78 -23.16
C TYR A 167 5.95 -2.74 -24.34
N LEU A 168 5.56 -2.23 -25.49
CA LEU A 168 5.52 -2.99 -26.74
C LEU A 168 6.56 -2.43 -27.72
N LYS A 169 7.40 -3.30 -28.26
CA LYS A 169 8.39 -2.97 -29.29
C LYS A 169 8.31 -3.91 -30.47
N GLY A 170 8.70 -3.41 -31.64
CA GLY A 170 8.76 -4.17 -32.87
C GLY A 170 7.98 -3.50 -33.99
N SER A 171 7.89 -4.21 -35.10
CA SER A 171 7.21 -3.78 -36.32
C SER A 171 6.57 -4.98 -37.00
N ALA A 172 5.56 -4.73 -37.82
CA ALA A 172 4.99 -5.74 -38.70
C ALA A 172 5.42 -5.51 -40.14
N ILE A 173 5.44 -6.57 -40.94
CA ILE A 173 5.82 -6.53 -42.35
C ILE A 173 4.66 -7.08 -43.19
N GLU A 174 4.24 -6.34 -44.22
CA GLU A 174 3.16 -6.75 -45.13
C GLU A 174 3.53 -8.02 -45.89
N GLY A 175 2.72 -9.07 -45.76
CA GLY A 175 2.90 -10.34 -46.44
C GLY A 175 3.97 -11.24 -45.83
N ASP A 176 4.44 -10.93 -44.63
CA ASP A 176 5.36 -11.76 -43.86
C ASP A 176 4.91 -11.86 -42.40
N THR A 177 5.41 -12.87 -41.69
CA THR A 177 5.26 -12.99 -40.24
C THR A 177 6.34 -12.17 -39.54
N SER A 178 5.96 -11.41 -38.51
CA SER A 178 6.91 -10.66 -37.68
C SER A 178 6.67 -10.97 -36.20
N VAL A 179 7.56 -10.53 -35.32
CA VAL A 179 7.44 -10.73 -33.88
C VAL A 179 7.49 -9.38 -33.16
N LEU A 180 6.48 -9.11 -32.35
CA LEU A 180 6.48 -8.02 -31.38
C LEU A 180 6.97 -8.53 -30.03
N THR A 181 7.74 -7.68 -29.35
CA THR A 181 8.25 -7.95 -28.00
C THR A 181 7.45 -7.12 -26.99
N LEU A 182 6.67 -7.81 -26.17
CA LEU A 182 5.93 -7.23 -25.06
C LEU A 182 6.71 -7.43 -23.76
N LYS A 183 7.07 -6.34 -23.08
CA LYS A 183 7.69 -6.36 -21.76
C LYS A 183 6.68 -5.89 -20.72
N VAL A 184 6.49 -6.67 -19.67
CA VAL A 184 5.68 -6.32 -18.50
C VAL A 184 6.60 -6.19 -17.30
N VAL A 185 6.50 -5.09 -16.57
CA VAL A 185 7.36 -4.76 -15.43
C VAL A 185 6.50 -4.56 -14.20
N ASN A 186 6.86 -5.23 -13.11
CA ASN A 186 6.37 -4.88 -11.78
C ASN A 186 7.28 -3.77 -11.24
N GLY A 187 6.77 -2.54 -11.16
CA GLY A 187 7.50 -1.40 -10.59
C GLY A 187 7.17 -1.12 -9.13
N GLY A 188 6.43 -2.01 -8.48
CA GLY A 188 6.05 -1.87 -7.08
C GLY A 188 6.94 -2.63 -6.11
N THR A 189 6.47 -2.69 -4.87
CA THR A 189 7.16 -3.29 -3.72
C THR A 189 6.58 -4.65 -3.31
N GLU A 190 5.53 -5.12 -3.98
CA GLU A 190 4.90 -6.41 -3.72
C GLU A 190 4.91 -7.29 -4.96
N ASP A 191 4.80 -8.61 -4.77
CA ASP A 191 4.62 -9.55 -5.87
C ASP A 191 3.35 -9.23 -6.67
N VAL A 192 3.48 -9.27 -8.00
CA VAL A 192 2.36 -9.11 -8.93
C VAL A 192 2.12 -10.44 -9.63
N GLN A 193 0.91 -10.97 -9.52
CA GLN A 193 0.49 -12.15 -10.27
C GLN A 193 -0.29 -11.71 -11.52
N ILE A 194 0.29 -11.85 -12.69
CA ILE A 194 -0.39 -11.61 -13.97
C ILE A 194 -1.40 -12.73 -14.21
N SER A 195 -2.67 -12.37 -14.27
CA SER A 195 -3.79 -13.29 -14.52
C SER A 195 -4.01 -13.50 -16.01
N SER A 196 -3.95 -12.42 -16.80
CA SER A 196 -4.08 -12.50 -18.25
C SER A 196 -3.48 -11.27 -18.92
N ILE A 197 -2.98 -11.46 -20.13
CA ILE A 197 -2.65 -10.37 -21.04
C ILE A 197 -3.34 -10.63 -22.37
N VAL A 198 -4.13 -9.66 -22.80
CA VAL A 198 -4.89 -9.71 -24.06
C VAL A 198 -4.44 -8.56 -24.95
N LEU A 199 -4.04 -8.88 -26.17
CA LEU A 199 -3.67 -7.93 -27.21
C LEU A 199 -4.77 -7.91 -28.27
N SER A 200 -5.10 -6.72 -28.75
CA SER A 200 -6.09 -6.53 -29.83
C SER A 200 -5.63 -5.47 -30.81
N SER A 201 -6.01 -5.64 -32.07
CA SER A 201 -5.56 -4.85 -33.21
C SER A 201 -6.61 -4.92 -34.31
N SER A 202 -6.67 -3.89 -35.16
CA SER A 202 -7.64 -3.82 -36.26
C SER A 202 -7.10 -4.34 -37.59
N PHE A 203 -5.82 -4.14 -37.86
CA PHE A 203 -5.20 -4.47 -39.16
C PHE A 203 -4.07 -5.50 -39.04
N ILE A 204 -3.35 -5.52 -37.92
CA ILE A 204 -2.34 -6.54 -37.66
C ILE A 204 -3.02 -7.78 -37.09
N ARG A 205 -2.97 -8.90 -37.81
CA ARG A 205 -3.43 -10.18 -37.27
C ARG A 205 -2.43 -10.67 -36.22
N LEU A 206 -2.88 -10.78 -34.98
CA LEU A 206 -2.09 -11.31 -33.87
C LEU A 206 -2.23 -12.83 -33.84
N LEU A 207 -1.10 -13.54 -33.85
CA LEU A 207 -1.08 -15.01 -33.93
C LEU A 207 -1.28 -15.66 -32.55
N ASN A 208 -0.83 -14.99 -31.49
CA ASN A 208 -1.01 -15.37 -30.09
C ASN A 208 -1.43 -14.14 -29.26
N PRO A 209 -2.68 -13.65 -29.43
CA PRO A 209 -3.15 -12.43 -28.78
C PRO A 209 -3.31 -12.57 -27.26
N ASN A 210 -3.36 -13.79 -26.73
CA ASN A 210 -3.45 -14.05 -25.30
C ASN A 210 -2.11 -14.61 -24.80
N VAL A 211 -1.46 -13.89 -23.89
CA VAL A 211 -0.17 -14.27 -23.30
C VAL A 211 -0.21 -14.07 -21.78
N GLY A 212 0.80 -14.60 -21.07
CA GLY A 212 1.01 -14.31 -19.65
C GLY A 212 -0.14 -14.75 -18.74
N ASN A 213 -0.27 -16.07 -18.53
CA ASN A 213 -1.18 -16.63 -17.54
C ASN A 213 -0.40 -17.09 -16.30
N GLN A 214 -0.83 -16.68 -15.11
CA GLN A 214 -0.24 -17.03 -13.81
C GLN A 214 1.26 -16.73 -13.67
N VAL A 215 1.75 -15.68 -14.32
CA VAL A 215 3.15 -15.24 -14.16
C VAL A 215 3.27 -14.40 -12.90
N ILE A 216 4.15 -14.79 -11.98
CA ILE A 216 4.47 -14.01 -10.78
C ILE A 216 5.71 -13.15 -11.06
N LEU A 217 5.57 -11.85 -10.83
CA LEU A 217 6.64 -10.87 -10.93
C LEU A 217 6.96 -10.35 -9.53
N SER A 218 8.15 -10.67 -9.04
CA SER A 218 8.65 -10.06 -7.81
C SER A 218 8.89 -8.55 -7.96
N PRO A 219 9.00 -7.79 -6.86
CA PRO A 219 9.24 -6.35 -6.89
C PRO A 219 10.39 -5.96 -7.84
N ASN A 220 10.18 -4.93 -8.65
CA ASN A 220 11.16 -4.40 -9.61
C ASN A 220 11.65 -5.40 -10.67
N THR A 221 10.95 -6.50 -10.90
CA THR A 221 11.28 -7.49 -11.95
C THR A 221 10.41 -7.31 -13.19
N SER A 222 10.80 -7.98 -14.27
CA SER A 222 10.06 -7.94 -15.53
C SER A 222 10.06 -9.28 -16.23
N THR A 223 9.03 -9.51 -17.03
CA THR A 223 8.94 -10.63 -17.96
C THR A 223 8.75 -10.13 -19.39
N VAL A 224 9.07 -10.97 -20.35
CA VAL A 224 8.98 -10.66 -21.78
C VAL A 224 8.18 -11.75 -22.48
N PHE A 225 7.25 -11.33 -23.33
CA PHE A 225 6.46 -12.18 -24.20
C PHE A 225 6.73 -11.82 -25.67
N GLN A 226 6.76 -12.84 -26.51
CA GLN A 226 6.83 -12.67 -27.96
C GLN A 226 5.44 -12.87 -28.55
N VAL A 227 5.00 -11.92 -29.37
CA VAL A 227 3.70 -11.98 -30.04
C VAL A 227 3.94 -11.98 -31.54
N GLY A 228 3.61 -13.11 -32.18
CA GLY A 228 3.66 -13.23 -33.63
C GLY A 228 2.58 -12.38 -34.28
N THR A 229 2.92 -11.76 -35.40
CA THR A 229 2.04 -10.89 -36.16
C THR A 229 2.08 -11.23 -37.64
N PHE A 230 0.98 -10.94 -38.33
CA PHE A 230 0.87 -11.05 -39.78
C PHE A 230 0.03 -9.90 -40.32
N VAL A 231 0.45 -9.31 -41.43
CA VAL A 231 -0.29 -8.25 -42.13
C VAL A 231 -0.48 -8.69 -43.57
N GLU A 232 -1.70 -8.57 -44.10
CA GLU A 232 -1.95 -8.89 -45.50
C GLU A 232 -1.18 -7.94 -46.44
N ARG A 233 -0.86 -8.40 -47.66
CA ARG A 233 -0.22 -7.52 -48.66
C ARG A 233 -1.24 -6.51 -49.18
N GLY A 234 -0.79 -5.28 -49.41
CA GLY A 234 -1.60 -4.27 -50.08
C GLY A 234 -2.61 -3.57 -49.17
N THR A 235 -2.41 -3.63 -47.84
CA THR A 235 -3.26 -2.86 -46.90
C THR A 235 -3.07 -1.35 -47.07
N GLY A 236 -1.90 -0.92 -47.55
CA GLY A 236 -1.54 0.48 -47.72
C GLY A 236 -1.37 1.23 -46.39
N ARG A 237 -1.40 0.51 -45.26
CA ARG A 237 -1.25 1.07 -43.92
C ARG A 237 0.23 1.21 -43.58
N LYS A 238 0.57 2.32 -42.92
CA LYS A 238 1.93 2.58 -42.40
C LYS A 238 2.10 2.18 -40.94
N TYR A 239 1.00 2.01 -40.23
CA TYR A 239 0.97 1.65 -38.81
C TYR A 239 -0.40 1.09 -38.45
N ASP A 240 -0.46 0.41 -37.31
CA ASP A 240 -1.68 0.07 -36.60
C ASP A 240 -1.57 0.41 -35.11
N ARG A 241 -2.70 0.45 -34.41
CA ARG A 241 -2.77 0.61 -32.95
C ARG A 241 -3.09 -0.73 -32.31
N ILE A 242 -2.22 -1.17 -31.41
CA ILE A 242 -2.40 -2.39 -30.63
C ILE A 242 -2.76 -1.99 -29.21
N ALA A 243 -3.95 -2.37 -28.76
CA ALA A 243 -4.35 -2.24 -27.37
C ALA A 243 -3.91 -3.50 -26.61
N VAL A 244 -3.22 -3.30 -25.48
CA VAL A 244 -2.76 -4.35 -24.58
C VAL A 244 -3.46 -4.15 -23.24
N THR A 245 -4.22 -5.15 -22.84
CA THR A 245 -4.91 -5.16 -21.54
C THR A 245 -4.26 -6.22 -20.65
N VAL A 246 -3.81 -5.82 -19.47
CA VAL A 246 -3.19 -6.70 -18.48
C VAL A 246 -4.10 -6.76 -17.26
N GLN A 247 -4.58 -7.96 -16.94
CA GLN A 247 -5.25 -8.24 -15.68
C GLN A 247 -4.24 -8.88 -14.73
N TYR A 248 -4.16 -8.34 -13.51
CA TYR A 248 -3.19 -8.81 -12.52
C TYR A 248 -3.73 -8.72 -11.10
N ARG A 249 -3.06 -9.42 -10.19
CA ARG A 249 -3.31 -9.38 -8.77
C ARG A 249 -2.09 -8.80 -8.04
N SER A 250 -2.31 -7.82 -7.16
CA SER A 250 -1.30 -7.26 -6.26
C SER A 250 -1.94 -7.12 -4.88
N GLY A 251 -1.22 -7.45 -3.81
CA GLY A 251 -1.76 -7.28 -2.45
C GLY A 251 -3.10 -8.02 -2.21
N GLY A 252 -3.34 -9.11 -2.94
CA GLY A 252 -4.60 -9.86 -2.86
C GLY A 252 -5.77 -9.30 -3.70
N ARG A 253 -5.64 -8.13 -4.34
CA ARG A 253 -6.67 -7.45 -5.14
C ARG A 253 -6.44 -7.59 -6.64
N TYR A 254 -7.53 -7.58 -7.42
CA TYR A 254 -7.48 -7.61 -8.89
C TYR A 254 -7.46 -6.20 -9.47
N TYR A 255 -6.60 -6.01 -10.45
CA TYR A 255 -6.40 -4.76 -11.19
C TYR A 255 -6.41 -5.05 -12.69
N SER A 256 -6.72 -4.01 -13.46
CA SER A 256 -6.64 -4.03 -14.92
C SER A 256 -6.01 -2.73 -15.40
N ILE A 257 -5.03 -2.84 -16.28
CA ILE A 257 -4.47 -1.70 -17.03
C ILE A 257 -4.68 -1.95 -18.53
N SER A 258 -4.87 -0.88 -19.29
CA SER A 258 -4.99 -0.96 -20.75
C SER A 258 -4.17 0.16 -21.38
N GLU A 259 -3.24 -0.22 -22.26
CA GLU A 259 -2.31 0.67 -22.92
C GLU A 259 -2.40 0.49 -24.44
N VAL A 260 -2.26 1.57 -25.20
CA VAL A 260 -2.35 1.55 -26.66
C VAL A 260 -1.02 1.94 -27.28
N PHE A 261 -0.47 1.04 -28.09
CA PHE A 261 0.82 1.22 -28.75
C PHE A 261 0.64 1.41 -30.26
N THR A 262 1.40 2.32 -30.85
CA THR A 262 1.47 2.44 -32.32
C THR A 262 2.58 1.55 -32.84
N VAL A 263 2.23 0.62 -33.71
CA VAL A 263 3.17 -0.34 -34.32
C VAL A 263 3.32 -0.03 -35.80
N PRO A 264 4.55 0.23 -36.29
CA PRO A 264 4.79 0.50 -37.70
C PRO A 264 4.60 -0.77 -38.55
N ILE A 265 4.10 -0.57 -39.76
CA ILE A 265 3.92 -1.59 -40.80
C ILE A 265 4.85 -1.23 -41.97
N PHE A 266 5.76 -2.13 -42.29
CA PHE A 266 6.67 -2.02 -43.43
C PHE A 266 6.18 -2.86 -44.60
N LYS A 267 6.50 -2.45 -45.82
CA LYS A 267 6.24 -3.28 -47.02
C LYS A 267 7.33 -4.32 -47.16
N THR A 268 6.98 -5.54 -47.55
CA THR A 268 7.97 -6.48 -48.08
C THR A 268 8.45 -5.95 -49.43
N GLU A 269 9.76 -5.71 -49.57
CA GLU A 269 10.35 -5.49 -50.89
C GLU A 269 10.16 -6.79 -51.69
N ALA A 270 9.31 -6.73 -52.71
CA ALA A 270 9.24 -7.83 -53.66
C ALA A 270 10.60 -7.90 -54.36
N THR A 271 11.38 -8.94 -54.08
CA THR A 271 12.37 -9.41 -55.06
C THR A 271 11.60 -9.80 -56.30
N GLU A 272 11.47 -8.85 -57.24
CA GLU A 272 11.12 -9.14 -58.62
C GLU A 272 12.16 -10.13 -59.15
N ASN A 273 11.82 -11.42 -59.12
CA ASN A 273 12.44 -12.39 -60.01
C ASN A 273 12.05 -11.97 -61.44
N LYS A 274 12.84 -11.06 -62.04
CA LYS A 274 12.81 -10.88 -63.50
C LYS A 274 13.18 -12.24 -64.11
N PRO A 275 12.30 -12.87 -64.90
CA PRO A 275 12.71 -14.03 -65.66
C PRO A 275 13.82 -13.61 -66.62
N SER A 276 15.03 -14.14 -66.43
CA SER A 276 16.08 -14.05 -67.42
C SER A 276 15.68 -14.90 -68.62
N LEU A 277 15.17 -14.26 -69.67
CA LEU A 277 15.08 -14.84 -71.00
C LEU A 277 16.51 -15.16 -71.46
N ILE A 278 16.90 -16.43 -71.36
CA ILE A 278 18.07 -16.95 -72.06
C ILE A 278 17.60 -17.23 -73.50
N ALA A 279 17.90 -16.30 -74.41
CA ALA A 279 17.78 -16.55 -75.84
C ALA A 279 18.99 -17.38 -76.29
N PHE A 280 18.77 -18.64 -76.66
CA PHE A 280 19.74 -19.41 -77.42
C PHE A 280 19.50 -19.14 -78.90
N SER A 281 20.40 -18.39 -79.53
CA SER A 281 20.49 -18.31 -80.99
C SER A 281 21.14 -19.59 -81.51
N ASN A 282 20.39 -20.35 -82.31
CA ASN A 282 20.97 -21.39 -83.17
C ASN A 282 21.73 -20.70 -84.30
N GLU A 283 23.05 -20.83 -84.33
CA GLU A 283 23.82 -20.69 -85.56
C GLU A 283 24.30 -22.06 -86.02
N SER A 284 23.64 -22.53 -87.07
CA SER A 284 24.08 -23.63 -87.91
C SER A 284 25.21 -23.12 -88.81
N SER A 285 26.38 -23.75 -88.75
CA SER A 285 27.36 -23.73 -89.84
C SER A 285 28.13 -25.05 -89.85
N VAL A 286 27.75 -25.96 -90.77
CA VAL A 286 28.48 -26.45 -91.95
C VAL A 286 27.51 -27.36 -92.72
#